data_AF-A0A411H9T6-F1
#
_entry.id   AF-A0A411H9T6-F1
#
_cell.length_a   1.000
_cell.length_b   1.000
_cell.length_c   1.000
_cell.angle_alpha   90.00
_cell.angle_beta   90.00
_cell.angle_gamma   90.00
#
_symmetry.space_group_name_H-M   'P 1'
#
loop_
_entity.id
_entity.type
_entity.pdbx_description
1 polymer ?
#
loop_
_entity_poly.entity_id
_entity_poly.type
_entity_poly.pdbx_seq_one_letter_code
_entity_poly.pdbx_strand_id
1 'polypeptide(L)'
;LKKDIGIGYEIDPQTIDMGQCQGTCRLFSNFSGPSNSFYYHIARPTGIASCCVPDKFSPITLAIRKDERTELVLFKTLKIKSCLCV
;
A
#
# COMPACT_ATOMS: atom_id res chain seq x y z
N LEU A 1 1.47 -20.45 -19.77
CA LEU A 1 2.82 -20.01 -19.35
C LEU A 1 2.82 -19.91 -17.82
N LYS A 2 3.63 -20.72 -17.13
CA LYS A 2 3.85 -20.61 -15.67
C LYS A 2 4.97 -19.59 -15.44
N LYS A 3 4.74 -18.60 -14.58
CA LYS A 3 5.77 -17.64 -14.18
C LYS A 3 6.16 -17.99 -12.74
N ASP A 4 7.20 -18.82 -12.62
CA ASP A 4 7.81 -19.14 -11.34
C ASP A 4 8.45 -17.88 -10.76
N ILE A 5 8.09 -17.53 -9.53
CA ILE A 5 8.78 -16.50 -8.72
C ILE A 5 10.11 -17.03 -8.14
N GLY A 6 10.76 -17.95 -8.85
CA GLY A 6 12.13 -18.40 -8.58
C GLY A 6 12.32 -19.49 -7.52
N ILE A 7 11.25 -20.03 -6.91
CA ILE A 7 11.36 -20.99 -5.77
C ILE A 7 10.34 -22.15 -5.79
N GLY A 8 9.73 -22.46 -6.94
CA GLY A 8 8.77 -23.58 -7.07
C GLY A 8 7.41 -23.33 -6.40
N TYR A 9 7.08 -22.07 -6.15
CA TYR A 9 5.77 -21.63 -5.67
C TYR A 9 5.01 -20.97 -6.82
N GLU A 10 3.78 -21.40 -7.04
CA GLU A 10 2.82 -20.70 -7.91
C GLU A 10 1.90 -19.85 -7.06
N ILE A 11 1.74 -18.57 -7.41
CA ILE A 11 0.81 -17.65 -6.76
C ILE A 11 -0.36 -17.37 -7.69
N ASP A 12 -1.58 -17.47 -7.16
CA ASP A 12 -2.81 -17.13 -7.85
C ASP A 12 -3.62 -16.11 -7.01
N PRO A 13 -4.02 -14.97 -7.59
CA PRO A 13 -3.74 -14.51 -8.97
C PRO A 13 -2.27 -14.12 -9.19
N GLN A 14 -1.78 -14.32 -10.43
CA GLN A 14 -0.39 -14.00 -10.81
C GLN A 14 -0.09 -12.49 -10.85
N THR A 15 -1.13 -11.67 -11.02
CA THR A 15 -1.03 -10.21 -11.10
C THR A 15 -2.11 -9.58 -10.25
N ILE A 16 -1.73 -8.57 -9.48
CA ILE A 16 -2.64 -7.92 -8.53
C ILE A 16 -2.38 -6.42 -8.56
N ASP A 17 -3.46 -5.67 -8.71
CA ASP A 17 -3.42 -4.23 -8.48
C ASP A 17 -3.35 -3.96 -6.98
N MET A 18 -2.16 -3.58 -6.53
CA MET A 18 -1.87 -3.20 -5.14
C MET A 18 -2.25 -1.74 -4.86
N GLY A 19 -2.62 -0.96 -5.88
CA GLY A 19 -2.74 0.48 -5.79
C GLY A 19 -1.39 1.17 -5.60
N GLN A 20 -1.40 2.50 -5.67
CA GLN A 20 -0.23 3.33 -5.42
C GLN A 20 -0.65 4.70 -4.91
N CYS A 21 0.16 5.28 -4.03
CA CYS A 21 0.03 6.68 -3.62
C CYS A 21 0.94 7.53 -4.50
N GLN A 22 0.33 8.40 -5.30
CA GLN A 22 1.05 9.35 -6.13
C GLN A 22 0.46 10.75 -5.97
N GLY A 23 1.27 11.79 -6.15
CA GLY A 23 0.85 13.18 -6.10
C GLY A 23 1.68 14.03 -5.14
N THR A 24 1.62 15.35 -5.34
CA THR A 24 2.27 16.32 -4.45
C THR A 24 1.36 16.64 -3.28
N CYS A 25 1.89 16.55 -2.06
CA CYS A 25 1.18 16.97 -0.87
C CYS A 25 1.31 18.49 -0.71
N ARG A 26 0.33 19.21 -1.25
CA ARG A 26 0.21 20.66 -1.03
C ARG A 26 -0.40 20.90 0.34
N LEU A 27 0.13 21.90 1.05
CA LEU A 27 -0.23 22.30 2.42
C LEU A 27 -1.75 22.50 2.68
N PHE A 28 -2.60 22.57 1.65
CA PHE A 28 -4.01 22.95 1.80
C PHE A 28 -5.03 22.10 1.02
N SER A 29 -4.63 21.12 0.20
CA SER A 29 -5.60 20.53 -0.75
C SER A 29 -6.16 19.15 -0.39
N ASN A 30 -5.53 18.35 0.49
CA ASN A 30 -6.00 16.97 0.76
C ASN A 30 -5.73 16.47 2.20
N PHE A 31 -6.10 17.25 3.22
CA PHE A 31 -6.08 16.78 4.60
C PHE A 31 -7.34 15.98 4.93
N SER A 32 -7.26 14.65 4.83
CA SER A 32 -8.29 13.72 5.33
C SER A 32 -7.93 13.04 6.65
N GLY A 33 -6.91 13.53 7.35
CA GLY A 33 -6.44 13.02 8.65
C GLY A 33 -6.96 13.85 9.83
N PRO A 34 -6.93 13.30 11.06
CA PRO A 34 -7.33 14.05 12.25
C PRO A 34 -6.53 15.36 12.36
N SER A 35 -7.16 16.41 12.87
CA SER A 35 -6.65 17.80 12.98
C SER A 35 -5.20 17.93 13.49
N ASN A 36 -4.69 16.94 14.23
CA ASN A 36 -3.31 16.89 14.69
C ASN A 36 -2.27 16.78 13.55
N SER A 37 -2.57 16.16 12.41
CA SER A 37 -1.62 16.10 11.30
C SER A 37 -1.39 17.47 10.64
N PHE A 38 -2.41 18.33 10.62
CA PHE A 38 -2.30 19.69 10.09
C PHE A 38 -1.27 20.52 10.86
N TYR A 39 -1.21 20.38 12.19
CA TYR A 39 -0.20 21.04 13.02
C TYR A 39 1.22 20.59 12.70
N TYR A 40 1.44 19.31 12.35
CA TYR A 40 2.76 18.84 11.93
C TYR A 40 3.25 19.49 10.63
N HIS A 41 2.35 19.77 9.68
CA HIS A 41 2.73 20.42 8.41
C HIS A 41 2.98 21.92 8.56
N ILE A 42 2.33 22.58 9.52
CA ILE A 42 2.60 24.00 9.85
C ILE A 42 3.87 24.14 10.69
N ALA A 43 4.12 23.21 11.62
CA ALA A 43 5.25 23.26 12.54
C ALA A 43 6.55 22.68 11.96
N ARG A 44 6.52 22.06 10.77
CA ARG A 44 7.74 21.51 10.18
C ARG A 44 8.60 22.63 9.59
N PRO A 45 9.90 22.65 9.95
CA PRO A 45 10.83 23.63 9.38
C PRO A 45 10.85 23.46 7.86
N THR A 46 10.88 24.59 7.16
CA THR A 46 11.04 24.72 5.71
C THR A 46 12.19 23.82 5.23
N GLY A 47 11.89 22.62 4.74
CA GLY A 47 12.93 21.68 4.31
C GLY A 47 12.50 20.22 4.13
N ILE A 48 11.43 19.75 4.80
CA ILE A 48 10.91 18.39 4.58
C ILE A 48 9.63 18.49 3.75
N ALA A 49 9.75 18.15 2.46
CA ALA A 49 8.59 18.05 1.58
C ALA A 49 7.61 17.00 2.11
N SER A 50 6.34 17.37 2.22
CA SER A 50 5.26 16.46 2.60
C SER A 50 5.17 15.31 1.59
N CYS A 51 5.08 14.07 2.08
CA CYS A 51 5.03 12.86 1.24
C CYS A 51 3.62 12.26 1.20
N CYS A 52 3.19 11.81 0.01
CA CYS A 52 1.95 11.06 -0.16
C CYS A 52 2.23 9.58 0.11
N VAL A 53 1.75 9.06 1.25
CA VAL A 53 2.03 7.70 1.72
C VAL A 53 0.73 6.91 1.94
N PRO A 54 0.76 5.57 1.89
CA PRO A 54 -0.42 4.76 2.22
C PRO A 54 -0.89 4.97 3.67
N ASP A 55 -2.20 5.07 3.85
CA ASP A 55 -2.87 5.22 5.16
C ASP A 55 -3.59 3.93 5.56
N LYS A 56 -4.48 3.46 4.69
CA LYS A 56 -5.29 2.27 4.92
C LYS A 56 -5.02 1.26 3.84
N PHE A 57 -5.08 0.01 4.25
CA PHE A 57 -4.97 -1.14 3.38
C PHE A 57 -6.26 -1.94 3.38
N SER A 58 -6.48 -2.68 2.31
CA SER A 58 -7.50 -3.71 2.19
C SER A 58 -6.81 -5.08 2.09
N PRO A 59 -7.42 -6.11 2.69
CA PRO A 59 -6.85 -7.44 2.63
C PRO A 59 -6.97 -8.03 1.22
N ILE A 60 -5.99 -8.85 0.85
CA ILE A 60 -6.02 -9.71 -0.35
C ILE A 60 -5.74 -11.14 0.09
N THR A 61 -6.52 -12.09 -0.45
CA THR A 61 -6.24 -13.52 -0.29
C THR A 61 -5.48 -14.01 -1.52
N LEU A 62 -4.35 -14.66 -1.31
CA LEU A 62 -3.56 -15.32 -2.35
C LEU A 62 -3.60 -16.82 -2.15
N ALA A 63 -3.74 -17.58 -3.23
CA ALA A 63 -3.43 -19.00 -3.20
C ALA A 63 -1.95 -19.18 -3.53
N ILE A 64 -1.22 -19.79 -2.59
CA ILE A 64 0.17 -20.20 -2.78
C ILE A 64 0.15 -21.71 -2.96
N ARG A 65 0.63 -22.19 -4.11
CA ARG A 65 0.71 -23.61 -4.44
C ARG A 65 2.17 -24.04 -4.44
N LYS A 66 2.44 -25.17 -3.78
CA LYS A 66 3.73 -25.86 -3.82
C LYS A 66 3.46 -27.35 -3.97
N ASP A 67 3.98 -27.95 -5.04
CA ASP A 67 3.70 -29.34 -5.41
C ASP A 67 2.18 -29.59 -5.52
N GLU A 68 1.61 -30.47 -4.69
CA GLU A 68 0.17 -30.76 -4.63
C GLU A 68 -0.58 -30.02 -3.51
N ARG A 69 0.11 -29.17 -2.74
CA ARG A 69 -0.48 -28.43 -1.61
C ARG A 69 -0.84 -27.02 -2.04
N THR A 70 -2.08 -26.63 -1.73
CA THR A 70 -2.57 -25.26 -1.91
C THR A 70 -2.87 -24.66 -0.55
N GLU A 71 -2.26 -23.51 -0.24
CA GLU A 71 -2.52 -22.73 0.96
C GLU A 71 -3.14 -21.39 0.56
N LEU A 72 -4.22 -21.00 1.24
CA LEU A 72 -4.82 -19.67 1.10
C LEU A 72 -4.25 -18.76 2.18
N VAL A 73 -3.50 -17.74 1.78
CA VAL A 73 -2.87 -16.78 2.69
C VAL A 73 -3.55 -15.42 2.56
N LEU A 74 -4.04 -14.91 3.70
CA LEU A 74 -4.66 -13.60 3.79
C LEU A 74 -3.61 -12.54 4.15
N PHE A 75 -3.31 -11.64 3.20
CA PHE A 75 -2.42 -10.51 3.42
C PHE A 75 -3.22 -9.24 3.70
N LYS A 76 -3.12 -8.71 4.92
CA LYS A 76 -3.91 -7.54 5.35
C LYS A 76 -3.38 -6.20 4.84
N THR A 77 -2.12 -6.14 4.41
CA THR A 77 -1.39 -4.88 4.14
C THR A 77 -0.88 -4.74 2.71
N LEU A 78 -1.42 -5.52 1.76
CA LEU A 78 -0.93 -5.51 0.38
C LEU A 78 -1.65 -4.51 -0.55
N LYS A 79 -2.96 -4.28 -0.39
CA LYS A 79 -3.70 -3.38 -1.29
C LYS A 79 -3.99 -2.04 -0.64
N ILE A 80 -3.43 -0.97 -1.19
CA ILE A 80 -3.66 0.40 -0.74
C ILE A 80 -5.13 0.76 -0.98
N LYS A 81 -5.80 1.24 0.07
CA LYS A 81 -7.20 1.70 0.05
C LYS A 81 -7.29 3.23 0.12
N SER A 82 -6.38 3.88 0.85
CA SER A 82 -6.29 5.34 0.92
C SER A 82 -4.85 5.78 1.15
N CYS A 83 -4.57 7.02 0.76
CA CYS A 83 -3.29 7.68 0.96
C CYS A 83 -3.49 8.90 1.88
N LEU A 84 -2.42 9.32 2.56
CA LEU A 84 -2.40 10.53 3.36
C LEU A 84 -1.10 11.30 3.14
N CYS A 85 -1.14 12.60 3.44
CA CYS A 85 0.03 13.47 3.40
C CYS A 85 0.69 13.57 4.77
N VAL A 86 1.94 13.12 4.88
CA VAL A 86 2.78 13.17 6.10
C VAL A 86 3.97 14.09 5.98
#